data_AF-A0A8I2CY70-F1
#
_entry.id   AF-A0A8I2CY70-F1
#
_cell.length_a   1.000
_cell.length_b   1.000
_cell.length_c   1.000
_cell.angle_alpha   90.00
_cell.angle_beta   90.00
_cell.angle_gamma   90.00
#
_symmetry.space_group_name_H-M   'P 1'
#
loop_
_entity.id
_entity.type
_entity.pdbx_description
1 polymer ?
#
loop_
_entity_poly.entity_id
_entity_poly.type
_entity_poly.pdbx_seq_one_letter_code
_entity_poly.pdbx_strand_id
1 'polypeptide(L)' 'MEQSESKEDIYNRAKTQHATLDRRLQMLMKKPYLTDDEEMEVRILKKKKLYFKDIMERVGEEPKKGEKD' A
#
# COMPACT_ATOMS: atom_id res chain seq x y z
N MET A 1 28.91 -4.02 4.29
CA MET A 1 28.05 -4.93 5.08
C MET A 1 26.75 -5.06 4.33
N GLU A 2 26.58 -6.13 3.54
CA GLU A 2 25.28 -6.47 2.98
C GLU A 2 24.47 -7.12 4.10
N GLN A 3 23.72 -6.30 4.85
CA GLN A 3 22.73 -6.84 5.77
C GLN A 3 21.61 -7.40 4.89
N SER A 4 21.54 -8.73 4.81
CA SER A 4 20.39 -9.43 4.24
C SER A 4 19.16 -8.99 5.03
N GLU A 5 18.30 -8.18 4.43
CA GLU A 5 17.04 -7.76 5.05
C GLU A 5 16.23 -9.00 5.43
N SER A 6 15.79 -9.06 6.68
CA SER A 6 14.95 -10.17 7.12
C SER A 6 13.56 -10.07 6.47
N LYS A 7 12.84 -11.18 6.40
CA LYS A 7 11.43 -11.19 5.95
C LYS A 7 10.58 -10.21 6.77
N GLU A 8 10.86 -10.08 8.06
CA GLU A 8 10.17 -9.15 8.95
C GLU A 8 10.46 -7.68 8.59
N ASP A 9 11.71 -7.35 8.25
CA ASP A 9 12.07 -5.99 7.79
C ASP A 9 11.36 -5.62 6.49
N ILE A 10 11.34 -6.56 5.53
CA ILE A 10 10.66 -6.37 4.24
C ILE A 10 9.16 -6.17 4.46
N TYR A 11 8.54 -6.98 5.32
CA TYR A 11 7.13 -6.86 5.66
C TYR A 11 6.81 -5.52 6.33
N ASN A 12 7.60 -5.12 7.34
CA ASN A 12 7.39 -3.87 8.07
C ASN A 12 7.53 -2.65 7.16
N ARG A 13 8.48 -2.67 6.23
CA ARG A 13 8.62 -1.62 5.21
C ARG A 13 7.43 -1.60 4.27
N ALA A 14 7.04 -2.75 3.71
CA ALA A 14 5.89 -2.84 2.81
C ALA A 14 4.59 -2.37 3.50
N LYS A 15 4.39 -2.73 4.77
CA LYS A 15 3.27 -2.27 5.61
C LYS A 15 3.26 -0.76 5.80
N THR A 16 4.43 -0.17 6.09
CA THR A 16 4.57 1.28 6.28
C THR A 16 4.28 2.05 4.98
N GLN A 17 4.81 1.56 3.86
CA GLN A 17 4.55 2.14 2.54
C GLN A 17 3.07 2.01 2.16
N HIS A 18 2.48 0.83 2.33
CA HIS A 18 1.05 0.58 2.10
C HIS A 18 0.16 1.53 2.92
N ALA A 19 0.45 1.71 4.21
CA ALA A 19 -0.30 2.60 5.09
C ALA A 19 -0.17 4.07 4.67
N THR A 20 1.02 4.49 4.24
CA THR A 20 1.27 5.87 3.78
C THR A 20 0.48 6.18 2.50
N LEU A 21 0.50 5.24 1.54
CA LEU A 21 -0.26 5.36 0.30
C LEU A 21 -1.77 5.40 0.57
N ASP A 22 -2.25 4.58 1.51
CA ASP A 22 -3.65 4.57 1.90
C ASP A 22 -4.09 5.91 2.51
N ARG A 23 -3.29 6.49 3.40
CA ARG A 23 -3.58 7.81 3.97
C ARG A 23 -3.71 8.89 2.89
N ARG A 24 -2.79 8.90 1.91
CA ARG A 24 -2.86 9.86 0.80
C ARG A 24 -4.10 9.64 -0.06
N LEU A 25 -4.44 8.38 -0.34
CA LEU A 25 -5.65 8.01 -1.08
C LEU A 25 -6.92 8.50 -0.34
N GLN A 26 -7.00 8.30 0.98
CA GLN A 26 -8.11 8.78 1.80
C GLN A 26 -8.23 10.31 1.80
N MET A 27 -7.10 11.03 1.80
CA MET A 27 -7.12 12.50 1.69
C MET A 27 -7.69 12.97 0.35
N LEU A 28 -7.33 12.30 -0.75
CA LEU A 28 -7.87 12.62 -2.08
C LEU A 28 -9.36 12.26 -2.15
N MET A 29 -9.76 11.09 -1.65
CA MET A 29 -11.16 10.65 -1.65
C MET A 29 -12.11 11.53 -0.81
N LYS A 30 -11.58 12.32 0.13
CA LYS A 30 -12.37 13.30 0.89
C LYS A 30 -12.71 14.56 0.09
N LYS A 31 -12.02 14.80 -1.03
CA LYS A 31 -12.31 15.95 -1.88
C LYS A 31 -13.58 15.67 -2.69
N PRO A 32 -14.49 16.65 -2.83
CA PRO A 32 -15.70 16.48 -3.63
C PRO A 32 -15.41 16.30 -5.12
N TYR A 33 -14.31 16.89 -5.60
CA TYR A 33 -13.83 16.77 -6.97
C TYR A 33 -12.31 16.70 -6.96
N LEU A 34 -11.75 15.98 -7.93
CA LEU A 34 -10.31 15.85 -8.15
C LEU A 34 -9.93 16.58 -9.43
N THR A 35 -8.72 17.13 -9.47
CA THR A 35 -8.12 17.57 -10.73
C THR A 35 -7.63 16.36 -11.54
N ASP A 36 -7.36 16.55 -12.84
CA ASP A 36 -6.82 15.47 -13.70
C ASP A 36 -5.53 14.85 -13.12
N ASP A 37 -4.66 15.70 -12.56
CA ASP A 37 -3.44 15.26 -11.89
C ASP A 37 -3.73 14.42 -10.64
N GLU A 38 -4.75 14.80 -9.87
CA GLU A 38 -5.16 14.07 -8.67
C GLU A 38 -5.86 12.76 -9.01
N GLU A 39 -6.65 12.70 -10.08
CA GLU A 39 -7.21 11.44 -10.59
C GLU A 39 -6.11 10.48 -11.04
N MET A 40 -5.11 11.01 -11.74
CA MET A 40 -3.93 10.25 -12.13
C MET A 40 -3.15 9.79 -10.89
N GLU A 41 -3.00 10.65 -9.89
CA GLU A 41 -2.39 10.31 -8.60
C GLU A 41 -3.16 9.16 -7.94
N VAL A 42 -4.49 9.21 -7.87
CA VAL A 42 -5.34 8.14 -7.32
C VAL A 42 -5.07 6.80 -8.03
N ARG A 43 -4.99 6.80 -9.36
CA ARG A 43 -4.71 5.57 -10.15
C ARG A 43 -3.32 5.02 -9.81
N ILE A 44 -2.31 5.88 -9.72
CA ILE A 44 -0.93 5.49 -9.38
C ILE A 44 -0.86 4.97 -7.93
N LEU A 45 -1.49 5.66 -6.98
CA LEU A 45 -1.53 5.27 -5.57
C LEU A 45 -2.18 3.90 -5.38
N LYS A 46 -3.30 3.63 -6.08
CA LYS A 46 -3.95 2.30 -6.04
C LYS A 46 -3.02 1.20 -6.55
N LYS A 47 -2.31 1.42 -7.67
CA LYS A 47 -1.34 0.45 -8.21
C LYS A 47 -0.19 0.20 -7.24
N LYS A 48 0.40 1.26 -6.67
CA LYS A 48 1.48 1.14 -5.68
C LYS A 48 1.00 0.44 -4.41
N LYS A 49 -0.20 0.75 -3.94
CA LYS A 49 -0.79 0.12 -2.76
C LYS A 49 -0.99 -1.39 -2.98
N LEU A 50 -1.49 -1.79 -4.15
CA LEU A 50 -1.59 -3.20 -4.53
C LEU A 50 -0.20 -3.87 -4.56
N TYR A 51 0.80 -3.24 -5.16
CA TYR A 51 2.17 -3.78 -5.19
C TYR A 51 2.72 -4.06 -3.78
N PHE A 52 2.56 -3.13 -2.82
CA PHE A 52 3.01 -3.38 -1.45
C PHE A 52 2.15 -4.39 -0.69
N LYS A 53 0.85 -4.50 -1.02
CA LYS A 53 -0.02 -5.58 -0.53
C LYS A 53 0.50 -6.94 -1.01
N ASP A 54 0.83 -7.06 -2.30
CA ASP A 54 1.36 -8.31 -2.87
C ASP A 54 2.71 -8.67 -2.25
N ILE A 55 3.57 -7.68 -1.94
CA ILE A 55 4.81 -7.93 -1.18
C ILE A 55 4.49 -8.45 0.22
N MET A 56 3.57 -7.80 0.94
CA MET A 56 3.16 -8.26 2.27
C MET A 56 2.58 -9.68 2.22
N GLU A 57 1.79 -10.02 1.21
CA GLU A 57 1.23 -11.37 1.04
C GLU A 57 2.31 -12.40 0.72
N ARG A 58 3.25 -12.08 -0.18
CA ARG A 58 4.38 -12.98 -0.51
C ARG A 58 5.30 -13.24 0.67
N VAL A 59 5.49 -12.23 1.52
CA VAL A 59 6.40 -12.31 2.67
C VAL A 59 5.68 -12.85 3.91
N GLY A 60 4.36 -12.63 3.99
CA GLY A 60 3.53 -12.89 5.15
C GLY A 60 2.38 -13.87 4.87
N GLU A 61 2.55 -14.89 4.01
CA GLU A 61 1.64 -16.04 3.93
C GLU A 61 1.56 -16.76 5.30
N GLU A 62 0.72 -16.21 6.18
CA GLU A 62 -0.25 -16.95 6.98
C GLU A 62 -1.61 -16.24 6.87
N PRO A 63 -2.72 -16.98 6.70
CA PRO A 63 -3.96 -16.45 6.19
C PRO A 63 -4.77 -15.79 7.30
N LYS A 64 -5.00 -14.48 7.21
CA LYS A 64 -6.12 -13.85 7.91
C LYS A 64 -7.03 -13.11 6.93
N LYS A 65 -8.00 -13.92 6.47
CA LYS A 65 -9.44 -13.62 6.42
C LYS A 65 -9.82 -12.14 6.55
N GLY A 66 -10.45 -11.64 5.48
CA GLY A 66 -11.69 -10.89 5.57
C GLY A 66 -11.57 -9.41 5.93
N GLU A 67 -11.83 -8.55 4.94
CA GLU A 67 -12.80 -7.45 5.08
C GLU A 67 -13.01 -6.78 3.71
N LYS A 68 -13.94 -7.38 2.96
CA LYS A 68 -14.94 -6.76 2.07
C LYS A 68 -16.14 -7.70 2.21
N ASP A 69 -17.35 -7.28 2.57
CA ASP A 69 -18.08 -6.08 2.17
C ASP A 69 -18.87 -5.44 3.34
#